data_AF-A0A3D2N3Q8-F1
#
_entry.id   AF-A0A3D2N3Q8-F1
#
_cell.length_a   1.000
_cell.length_b   1.000
_cell.length_c   1.000
_cell.angle_alpha   90.00
_cell.angle_beta   90.00
_cell.angle_gamma   90.00
#
_symmetry.space_group_name_H-M   'P 1'
#
loop_
_entity.id
_entity.type
_entity.pdbx_description
1 polymer ?
#
loop_
_entity_poly.entity_id
_entity_poly.type
_entity_poly.pdbx_seq_one_letter_code
_entity_poly.pdbx_strand_id
1 'polypeptide(L)' 'ETRATILGHVQRGGSPTVRDRVIATQMGYHAVELLEKGIGNRVVGMRDNKIYDVDIQEALKMKKPFEDELYAILNDTAF' A
#
# COMPACT_ATOMS: atom_id res chain seq x y z
N GLU A 1 14.43 21.49 -26.88
CA GLU A 1 12.95 21.51 -26.90
C GLU A 1 12.41 20.72 -25.71
N THR A 2 11.32 21.17 -25.10
CA THR A 2 10.69 20.51 -23.95
C THR A 2 9.38 19.85 -24.37
N ARG A 3 9.09 18.65 -23.85
CA ARG A 3 7.80 17.95 -24.07
C ARG A 3 7.12 17.71 -22.72
N ALA A 4 5.79 17.86 -22.71
CA ALA A 4 4.96 17.55 -21.55
C ALA A 4 4.14 16.27 -21.81
N THR A 5 3.86 15.49 -20.77
CA THR A 5 3.04 14.28 -20.85
C THR A 5 2.16 14.18 -19.61
N ILE A 6 0.87 13.89 -19.81
CA ILE A 6 -0.12 13.72 -18.74
C ILE A 6 -0.58 12.26 -18.76
N LEU A 7 -0.24 11.50 -17.71
CA LEU A 7 -0.53 10.06 -17.66
C LEU A 7 -2.03 9.75 -17.42
N GLY A 8 -2.67 10.45 -16.47
CA GLY A 8 -4.09 10.25 -16.16
C GLY A 8 -4.43 8.82 -15.71
N HIS A 9 -5.53 8.27 -16.24
CA HIS A 9 -6.14 7.00 -15.80
C HIS A 9 -5.33 5.74 -16.12
N VAL A 10 -4.33 5.82 -17.01
CA VAL A 10 -3.48 4.67 -17.35
C VAL A 10 -2.79 4.07 -16.13
N GLN A 11 -2.52 4.90 -15.10
CA GLN A 11 -1.90 4.50 -13.84
C GLN A 11 -2.77 3.60 -12.95
N ARG A 12 -4.09 3.50 -13.22
CA ARG A 12 -5.03 2.64 -12.48
C ARG A 12 -5.30 1.31 -13.18
N GLY A 13 -4.82 1.15 -14.42
CA GLY A 13 -4.98 -0.05 -15.22
C GLY A 13 -3.67 -0.84 -15.35
N GLY A 14 -3.71 -1.87 -16.20
CA GLY A 14 -2.58 -2.77 -16.42
C GLY A 14 -2.64 -4.01 -15.53
N SER A 15 -1.82 -5.01 -15.88
CA SER A 15 -1.71 -6.22 -15.07
C SER A 15 -0.94 -5.94 -13.78
N PRO A 16 -1.40 -6.46 -12.62
CA PRO A 16 -0.70 -6.27 -11.34
C PRO A 16 0.74 -6.81 -11.41
N THR A 17 1.65 -6.23 -10.64
CA THR A 17 3.01 -6.75 -10.53
C THR A 17 3.03 -8.06 -9.74
N VAL A 18 4.18 -8.76 -9.72
CA VAL A 18 4.36 -9.94 -8.85
C VAL A 18 4.12 -9.59 -7.39
N ARG A 19 4.63 -8.42 -6.95
CA ARG A 19 4.48 -7.95 -5.57
C ARG A 19 3.01 -7.73 -5.22
N ASP A 20 2.26 -7.07 -6.10
CA ASP A 20 0.82 -6.82 -5.90
C ASP A 20 0.04 -8.13 -5.76
N ARG A 21 0.33 -9.11 -6.62
CA ARG A 21 -0.32 -10.43 -6.55
C ARG A 21 -0.02 -11.15 -5.23
N VAL A 22 1.25 -11.21 -4.82
CA VAL A 22 1.65 -11.89 -3.58
C VAL A 22 1.00 -11.23 -2.36
N ILE A 23 1.07 -9.91 -2.25
CA ILE A 23 0.49 -9.18 -1.11
C ILE A 23 -1.03 -9.35 -1.09
N ALA A 24 -1.71 -9.23 -2.24
CA ALA A 24 -3.16 -9.42 -2.31
C ALA A 24 -3.59 -10.81 -1.84
N THR A 25 -2.87 -11.87 -2.25
CA THR A 25 -3.13 -13.23 -1.78
C THR A 25 -2.93 -13.37 -0.27
N GLN A 26 -1.82 -12.86 0.26
CA GLN A 26 -1.53 -12.94 1.70
C GLN A 26 -2.55 -12.16 2.54
N MET A 27 -2.93 -10.96 2.11
CA MET A 27 -3.94 -10.14 2.78
C MET A 27 -5.33 -10.81 2.75
N GLY A 28 -5.73 -11.36 1.60
CA GLY A 28 -7.00 -12.06 1.47
C GLY A 28 -7.07 -13.31 2.35
N TYR A 29 -5.98 -14.08 2.41
CA TYR A 29 -5.87 -15.25 3.29
C TYR A 29 -6.05 -14.86 4.78
N HIS A 30 -5.28 -13.87 5.24
CA HIS A 30 -5.36 -13.39 6.62
C HIS A 30 -6.74 -12.81 6.97
N ALA A 31 -7.40 -12.14 6.02
CA ALA A 31 -8.75 -11.66 6.22
C ALA A 31 -9.74 -12.80 6.47
N VAL A 32 -9.62 -13.92 5.75
CA VAL A 32 -10.46 -15.11 5.98
C VAL A 32 -10.14 -15.74 7.34
N GLU A 33 -8.87 -15.85 7.72
CA GLU A 33 -8.51 -16.36 9.06
C GLU A 33 -9.13 -15.54 10.20
N LEU A 34 -9.21 -14.21 10.05
CA LEU A 34 -9.87 -13.35 11.05
C LEU A 34 -11.37 -13.64 11.12
N LEU A 35 -12.02 -13.80 9.97
CA LEU A 35 -13.45 -14.13 9.91
C LEU A 35 -13.76 -15.50 10.50
N GLU A 36 -12.92 -16.51 10.26
CA GLU A 36 -13.06 -17.85 10.87
C GLU A 36 -12.96 -17.80 12.39
N LYS A 37 -12.18 -16.87 12.94
CA LYS A 37 -12.06 -16.62 14.39
C LYS A 37 -13.20 -15.75 14.94
N GLY A 38 -14.18 -15.37 14.12
CA GLY A 38 -15.29 -14.48 14.49
C GLY A 38 -14.87 -13.02 14.69
N ILE A 39 -13.70 -12.63 14.19
CA ILE A 39 -13.13 -11.29 14.35
C ILE A 39 -13.47 -10.44 13.11
N GLY A 40 -14.33 -9.45 13.30
CA GLY A 40 -14.74 -8.49 12.26
C GLY A 40 -14.21 -7.07 12.52
N ASN A 41 -14.61 -6.12 11.65
CA ASN A 41 -14.27 -4.69 11.75
C ASN A 41 -12.76 -4.39 11.75
N ARG A 42 -11.99 -5.20 11.01
CA ARG A 42 -10.54 -5.04 10.90
C ARG A 42 -10.12 -4.68 9.48
N VAL A 43 -9.08 -3.87 9.38
CA VAL A 43 -8.40 -3.55 8.13
C VAL A 43 -7.11 -4.36 8.09
N VAL A 44 -6.95 -5.17 7.05
CA VAL A 44 -5.72 -5.94 6.80
C VAL A 44 -4.78 -5.09 5.94
N GLY A 45 -3.49 -5.16 6.22
CA GLY A 45 -2.45 -4.48 5.45
C GLY A 45 -1.09 -5.13 5.62
N MET A 46 -0.05 -4.47 5.11
CA MET A 46 1.35 -4.88 5.28
C MET A 46 2.15 -3.79 5.99
N ARG A 47 2.95 -4.17 6.99
CA ARG A 47 3.89 -3.30 7.71
C ARG A 47 5.17 -4.09 7.94
N ASP A 48 6.33 -3.49 7.65
CA ASP A 48 7.65 -4.14 7.81
C ASP A 48 7.72 -5.53 7.16
N ASN A 49 7.17 -5.66 5.95
CA ASN A 49 7.06 -6.92 5.18
C ASN A 49 6.29 -8.05 5.88
N LYS A 50 5.42 -7.72 6.84
CA LYS A 50 4.53 -8.66 7.51
C LYS A 50 3.08 -8.24 7.34
N ILE A 51 2.19 -9.23 7.18
CA ILE A 51 0.76 -8.98 7.20
C ILE A 51 0.35 -8.64 8.63
N TYR A 52 -0.46 -7.59 8.77
CA TYR A 52 -1.03 -7.16 10.03
C TYR A 52 -2.47 -6.75 9.82
N ASP A 53 -3.20 -6.63 10.92
CA ASP A 53 -4.54 -6.10 10.95
C ASP A 53 -4.70 -5.09 12.09
N VAL A 54 -5.63 -4.17 11.92
CA VAL A 54 -5.91 -3.09 12.87
C VAL A 54 -7.41 -2.81 12.90
N ASP A 55 -7.91 -2.24 13.99
CA ASP A 55 -9.30 -1.78 14.07
C ASP A 55 -9.60 -0.75 12.99
N ILE A 56 -10.77 -0.84 12.35
CA ILE A 56 -11.15 0.06 11.25
C ILE A 56 -11.19 1.54 11.68
N GLN A 57 -11.62 1.85 12.90
CA GLN A 57 -11.69 3.24 13.39
C GLN A 57 -10.30 3.79 13.68
N GLU A 58 -9.38 2.95 14.12
CA GLU A 58 -7.97 3.31 14.25
C GLU A 58 -7.35 3.56 12.87
N ALA A 59 -7.54 2.64 11.92
CA ALA A 59 -7.01 2.75 10.56
C ALA A 59 -7.44 4.05 9.87
N LEU A 60 -8.72 4.41 9.99
CA LEU A 60 -9.28 5.63 9.39
C LEU A 60 -8.72 6.92 10.00
N LYS A 61 -8.20 6.88 11.24
CA LYS A 61 -7.58 8.02 11.91
C LYS A 61 -6.09 8.16 11.60
N MET A 62 -5.46 7.12 11.06
CA MET A 62 -4.04 7.15 10.72
C MET A 62 -3.76 8.19 9.63
N LYS A 63 -2.69 8.96 9.80
CA LYS A 63 -2.18 9.86 8.77
C LYS A 63 -1.01 9.20 8.06
N LYS A 64 -0.99 9.28 6.73
CA LYS A 64 0.16 8.84 5.95
C LYS A 64 1.24 9.93 6.01
N PRO A 65 2.41 9.67 6.64
CA PRO A 65 3.52 10.62 6.62
C PRO A 65 4.12 10.71 5.21
N PHE A 66 4.75 11.85 4.93
CA PHE A 66 5.63 12.00 3.77
C PHE A 66 7.04 11.56 4.15
N GLU A 67 7.76 10.91 3.25
CA GLU A 67 9.11 10.41 3.50
C GLU A 67 10.14 11.47 3.10
N ASP A 68 10.40 12.43 4.00
CA ASP A 68 11.31 13.56 3.74
C ASP A 68 12.74 13.10 3.41
N GLU A 69 13.22 12.03 4.05
CA GLU A 69 14.56 11.48 3.80
C GLU A 69 14.70 10.92 2.39
N LEU A 70 13.70 10.18 1.90
CA LEU A 70 13.71 9.67 0.53
C LEU A 70 13.68 10.82 -0.49
N TYR A 71 12.96 11.90 -0.18
CA TYR A 71 12.96 13.10 -0.99
C TYR A 71 14.31 13.83 -0.99
N ALA A 72 15.00 13.87 0.16
CA ALA A 72 16.37 14.39 0.24
C ALA A 72 17.34 13.56 -0.61
N ILE A 73 17.29 12.22 -0.51
CA ILE A 73 18.11 11.30 -1.33
C ILE A 73 17.86 11.54 -2.82
N LEU A 74 16.61 11.72 -3.24
CA LEU A 74 16.29 12.08 -4.63
C LEU A 74 17.02 13.35 -5.07
N ASN A 75 17.00 14.41 -4.27
CA ASN A 75 17.66 15.67 -4.61
C ASN A 75 19.19 15.55 -4.64
N ASP A 76 19.76 14.76 -3.74
CA ASP A 76 21.21 14.56 -3.63
C ASP A 76 21.76 13.67 -4.77
N THR A 77 20.97 12.69 -5.22
CA THR A 77 21.38 11.73 -6.26
C THR A 77 21.01 12.14 -7.67
N ALA A 78 20.03 13.03 -7.82
CA ALA A 78 19.59 13.50 -9.12
C ALA A 78 20.51 14.59 -9.71
N PHE A 79 21.83 14.52 -9.50
CA PHE A 79 22.87 15.19 -10.32
C PHE A 79 24.22 14.48 -10.15
#